data_AF-A0A969G7X2-F1
#
_entry.id   AF-A0A969G7X2-F1
#
_cell.length_a   1.000
_cell.length_b   1.000
_cell.length_c   1.000
_cell.angle_alpha   90.00
_cell.angle_beta   90.00
_cell.angle_gamma   90.00
#
_symmetry.space_group_name_H-M   'P 1'
#
loop_
_entity.id
_entity.type
_entity.pdbx_description
1 polymer ?
#
loop_
_entity_poly.entity_id
_entity_poly.type
_entity_poly.pdbx_seq_one_letter_code
_entity_poly.pdbx_strand_id
1 'polypeptide(L)'
;MKTFRNWTRQELADEFDLKKKRECQILNDWLNFEVEVSDFDKQFLEKLRLNLEDAVDIWNEQELIIKFIAPLITSINYDTHLFKSFANRPLKGFIKDIETNGEVDFMIASGDFEPKSPYFCLHEYKKEKNIDNDPLGQLLVAMMTAQSINKNEFPVYGAYITGRNWIFLDSDWNGLLY
;
A
#
# COMPACT_ATOMS: atom_id res chain seq x y z
N MET A 1 19.12 9.65 10.11
CA MET A 1 18.33 8.41 10.02
C MET A 1 17.64 8.38 8.68
N LYS A 2 17.63 7.23 8.01
CA LYS A 2 17.08 7.09 6.66
C LYS A 2 15.58 6.87 6.73
N THR A 3 14.78 7.77 6.15
CA THR A 3 13.32 7.63 6.10
C THR A 3 12.91 6.72 4.95
N PHE A 4 11.68 6.22 4.94
CA PHE A 4 11.17 5.32 3.89
C PHE A 4 11.42 5.84 2.47
N ARG A 5 11.23 7.15 2.24
CA ARG A 5 11.42 7.82 0.94
C ARG A 5 12.85 7.68 0.38
N ASN A 6 13.83 7.46 1.25
CA ASN A 6 15.23 7.42 0.88
C ASN A 6 15.73 5.99 0.61
N TRP A 7 14.90 4.96 0.86
CA TRP A 7 15.27 3.56 0.58
C TRP A 7 15.03 3.19 -0.87
N THR A 8 16.06 2.64 -1.51
CA THR A 8 15.94 2.01 -2.83
C THR A 8 15.73 0.50 -2.70
N ARG A 9 15.13 -0.11 -3.73
CA ARG A 9 15.01 -1.57 -3.80
C ARG A 9 16.35 -2.29 -3.71
N GLN A 10 17.40 -1.72 -4.30
CA GLN A 10 18.74 -2.31 -4.26
C GLN A 10 19.26 -2.34 -2.84
N GLU A 11 19.15 -1.23 -2.09
CA GLU A 11 19.58 -1.20 -0.69
C GLU A 11 18.75 -2.13 0.19
N LEU A 12 17.44 -2.28 -0.08
CA LEU A 12 16.62 -3.26 0.65
C LEU A 12 17.04 -4.71 0.36
N ALA A 13 17.44 -5.00 -0.89
CA ALA A 13 17.99 -6.29 -1.26
C ALA A 13 19.32 -6.57 -0.54
N ASP A 14 20.22 -5.59 -0.54
CA ASP A 14 21.56 -5.72 0.04
C ASP A 14 21.50 -5.79 1.58
N GLU A 15 20.70 -4.94 2.22
CA GLU A 15 20.66 -4.84 3.68
C GLU A 15 19.79 -5.94 4.33
N PHE A 16 18.70 -6.33 3.66
CA PHE A 16 17.69 -7.21 4.25
C PHE A 16 17.58 -8.58 3.58
N ASP A 17 18.42 -8.89 2.58
CA ASP A 17 18.33 -10.11 1.75
C ASP A 17 16.96 -10.22 1.04
N LEU A 18 16.44 -9.08 0.58
CA LEU A 18 15.17 -9.04 -0.12
C LEU A 18 15.29 -9.69 -1.50
N LYS A 19 14.47 -10.71 -1.77
CA LYS A 19 14.48 -11.48 -3.02
C LYS A 19 13.21 -11.31 -3.82
N LYS A 20 13.36 -11.22 -5.14
CA LYS A 20 12.23 -11.28 -6.07
C LYS A 20 11.66 -12.69 -6.06
N LYS A 21 10.36 -12.79 -5.82
CA LYS A 21 9.59 -13.98 -6.14
C LYS A 21 8.63 -13.66 -7.28
N ARG A 22 8.36 -14.63 -8.17
CA ARG A 22 7.48 -14.45 -9.34
C ARG A 22 6.09 -15.07 -9.14
N GLU A 23 5.98 -15.99 -8.20
CA GLU A 23 4.74 -16.72 -7.93
C GLU A 23 4.35 -16.50 -6.49
N CYS A 24 3.15 -16.00 -6.26
CA CYS A 24 2.56 -15.87 -4.94
C CYS A 24 1.19 -16.49 -4.93
N GLN A 25 1.07 -17.62 -4.22
CA GLN A 25 -0.22 -18.27 -4.07
C GLN A 25 -1.20 -17.38 -3.30
N ILE A 26 -0.75 -16.67 -2.26
CA ILE A 26 -1.61 -15.82 -1.43
C ILE A 26 -2.20 -14.66 -2.26
N LEU A 27 -1.37 -13.96 -3.03
CA LEU A 27 -1.85 -12.91 -3.93
C LEU A 27 -2.75 -13.48 -5.02
N ASN A 28 -2.40 -14.64 -5.58
CA ASN A 28 -3.26 -15.32 -6.55
C ASN A 28 -4.62 -15.67 -5.94
N ASP A 29 -4.66 -16.17 -4.70
CA ASP A 29 -5.90 -16.51 -4.01
C ASP A 29 -6.76 -15.27 -3.79
N TRP A 30 -6.14 -14.13 -3.43
CA TRP A 30 -6.83 -12.84 -3.30
C TRP A 30 -7.39 -12.35 -4.64
N LEU A 31 -6.59 -12.41 -5.71
CA LEU A 31 -7.02 -11.95 -7.05
C LEU A 31 -8.09 -12.85 -7.67
N ASN A 32 -8.14 -14.12 -7.30
CA ASN A 32 -9.16 -15.07 -7.74
C ASN A 32 -10.33 -15.19 -6.77
N PHE A 33 -10.37 -14.39 -5.69
CA PHE A 33 -11.46 -14.41 -4.75
C PHE A 33 -12.73 -13.85 -5.40
N GLU A 34 -13.78 -14.66 -5.46
CA GLU A 34 -15.08 -14.21 -5.96
C GLU A 34 -15.82 -13.42 -4.88
N VAL A 35 -16.15 -12.17 -5.19
CA VAL A 35 -16.96 -11.30 -4.35
C VAL A 35 -18.23 -10.91 -5.10
N GLU A 36 -19.39 -11.05 -4.44
CA GLU A 36 -20.62 -10.50 -4.97
C GLU A 36 -20.61 -8.98 -4.84
N VAL A 37 -20.47 -8.30 -5.97
CA VAL A 37 -20.57 -6.84 -6.05
C VAL A 37 -22.03 -6.47 -6.33
N SER A 38 -22.61 -5.63 -5.46
CA SER A 38 -23.98 -5.17 -5.63
C SER A 38 -24.15 -4.35 -6.91
N ASP A 39 -25.36 -4.27 -7.46
CA ASP A 39 -25.60 -3.44 -8.65
C ASP A 39 -25.36 -1.95 -8.38
N PHE A 40 -25.58 -1.51 -7.13
CA PHE A 40 -25.22 -0.17 -6.70
C PHE A 40 -23.70 0.06 -6.79
N ASP A 41 -22.91 -0.86 -6.24
CA ASP A 41 -21.45 -0.76 -6.25
C ASP A 41 -20.90 -0.86 -7.68
N LYS A 42 -21.46 -1.72 -8.53
CA LYS A 42 -21.08 -1.79 -9.96
C LYS A 42 -21.28 -0.45 -10.67
N GLN A 43 -22.43 0.19 -10.47
CA GLN A 43 -22.71 1.51 -11.08
C GLN A 43 -21.77 2.59 -10.53
N PHE A 44 -21.48 2.55 -9.22
CA PHE A 44 -20.54 3.46 -8.59
C PHE A 44 -19.12 3.28 -9.11
N LEU A 45 -18.64 2.03 -9.19
CA LEU A 45 -17.33 1.69 -9.73
C LEU A 45 -17.19 2.09 -11.20
N GLU A 46 -18.23 1.89 -12.01
CA GLU A 46 -18.21 2.33 -13.41
C GLU A 46 -18.13 3.86 -13.53
N LYS A 47 -18.84 4.60 -12.67
CA LYS A 47 -18.71 6.06 -12.60
C LYS A 47 -17.28 6.48 -12.22
N LEU A 48 -16.66 5.83 -11.23
CA LEU A 48 -15.27 6.12 -10.86
C LEU A 48 -14.30 5.81 -12.01
N ARG A 49 -14.50 4.69 -12.70
CA ARG A 49 -13.68 4.27 -13.84
C ARG A 49 -13.74 5.30 -14.97
N LEU A 50 -14.93 5.74 -15.36
CA LEU A 50 -15.14 6.75 -16.41
C LEU A 50 -14.49 8.08 -16.04
N ASN A 51 -14.69 8.55 -14.80
CA ASN A 51 -14.06 9.79 -14.33
C ASN A 51 -12.53 9.73 -14.36
N LEU A 52 -11.95 8.60 -13.96
CA LEU A 52 -10.51 8.39 -14.01
C LEU A 52 -10.01 8.39 -15.46
N GLU A 53 -10.69 7.68 -16.36
CA GLU A 53 -10.33 7.61 -17.77
C GLU A 53 -10.32 9.00 -18.43
N ASP A 54 -11.32 9.83 -18.12
CA ASP A 54 -11.45 11.17 -18.70
C ASP A 54 -10.44 12.19 -18.17
N ALA A 55 -9.98 12.03 -16.93
CA ALA A 55 -9.33 13.13 -16.22
C ALA A 55 -8.03 12.79 -15.46
N VAL A 56 -7.57 11.53 -15.45
CA VAL A 56 -6.34 11.16 -14.73
C VAL A 56 -5.11 11.93 -15.20
N ASP A 57 -5.03 12.28 -16.49
CA ASP A 57 -3.88 13.00 -17.06
C ASP A 57 -3.90 14.52 -16.75
N ILE A 58 -4.99 15.05 -16.17
CA ILE A 58 -5.12 16.47 -15.78
C ILE A 58 -5.16 16.67 -14.26
N TRP A 59 -5.45 15.61 -13.49
CA TRP A 59 -5.52 15.68 -12.04
C TRP A 59 -4.13 15.75 -11.43
N ASN A 60 -3.96 16.64 -10.46
CA ASN A 60 -2.86 16.51 -9.50
C ASN A 60 -3.15 15.38 -8.49
N GLU A 61 -2.17 15.02 -7.66
CA GLU A 61 -2.31 13.92 -6.68
C GLU A 61 -3.49 14.11 -5.73
N GLN A 62 -3.72 15.31 -5.19
CA GLN A 62 -4.85 15.53 -4.29
C GLN A 62 -6.19 15.32 -5.00
N GLU A 63 -6.26 15.67 -6.28
CA GLU A 63 -7.44 15.39 -7.09
C GLU A 63 -7.60 13.90 -7.38
N LEU A 64 -6.52 13.17 -7.68
CA LEU A 64 -6.56 11.72 -7.85
C LEU A 64 -7.01 11.00 -6.56
N ILE A 65 -6.50 11.43 -5.40
CA ILE A 65 -6.93 10.94 -4.09
C ILE A 65 -8.41 11.20 -3.89
N ILE A 66 -8.84 12.46 -3.94
CA ILE A 66 -10.19 12.86 -3.55
C ILE A 66 -11.25 12.37 -4.55
N LYS A 67 -10.93 12.35 -5.85
CA LYS A 67 -11.91 12.05 -6.90
C LYS A 67 -11.95 10.58 -7.29
N PHE A 68 -10.94 9.78 -6.95
CA PHE A 68 -10.89 8.36 -7.32
C PHE A 68 -10.50 7.44 -6.16
N ILE A 69 -9.30 7.59 -5.59
CA ILE A 69 -8.76 6.62 -4.62
C ILE A 69 -9.60 6.60 -3.33
N ALA A 70 -9.87 7.75 -2.72
CA ALA A 70 -10.65 7.84 -1.49
C ALA A 70 -12.10 7.37 -1.68
N PRO A 71 -12.84 7.77 -2.72
CA PRO A 71 -14.16 7.21 -3.02
C PRO A 71 -14.15 5.68 -3.15
N LEU A 72 -13.16 5.11 -3.84
CA LEU A 72 -13.02 3.66 -3.99
C LEU A 72 -12.79 2.98 -2.63
N ILE A 73 -11.79 3.44 -1.87
CA ILE A 73 -11.42 2.84 -0.58
C ILE A 73 -12.55 2.95 0.44
N THR A 74 -13.20 4.11 0.53
CA THR A 74 -14.27 4.36 1.50
C THR A 74 -15.56 3.59 1.20
N SER A 75 -15.80 3.21 -0.07
CA SER A 75 -16.94 2.36 -0.43
C SER A 75 -16.89 0.97 0.22
N ILE A 76 -15.68 0.47 0.54
CA ILE A 76 -15.48 -0.84 1.17
C ILE A 76 -15.76 -0.81 2.67
N ASN A 77 -15.71 0.37 3.30
CA ASN A 77 -15.92 0.59 4.73
C ASN A 77 -15.07 -0.34 5.64
N TYR A 78 -13.76 -0.12 5.65
CA TYR A 78 -12.81 -0.90 6.47
C TYR A 78 -12.91 -0.66 7.98
N ASP A 79 -13.72 0.28 8.45
CA ASP A 79 -13.75 0.68 9.86
C ASP A 79 -14.64 -0.25 10.68
N THR A 80 -14.03 -1.31 11.21
CA THR A 80 -14.66 -2.30 12.08
C THR A 80 -14.19 -2.14 13.53
N HIS A 81 -14.59 -3.09 14.38
CA HIS A 81 -14.08 -3.22 15.75
C HIS A 81 -12.72 -3.95 15.82
N LEU A 82 -12.28 -4.59 14.73
CA LEU A 82 -11.02 -5.34 14.67
C LEU A 82 -9.90 -4.52 14.03
N PHE A 83 -10.25 -3.75 12.99
CA PHE A 83 -9.33 -2.93 12.23
C PHE A 83 -10.03 -1.69 11.70
N LYS A 84 -9.24 -0.67 11.38
CA LYS A 84 -9.67 0.60 10.81
C LYS A 84 -8.75 1.03 9.69
N SER A 85 -9.27 1.91 8.85
CA SER A 85 -8.51 2.64 7.86
C SER A 85 -7.89 3.91 8.46
N PHE A 86 -6.63 4.17 8.11
CA PHE A 86 -5.90 5.34 8.55
C PHE A 86 -5.19 5.97 7.35
N ALA A 87 -5.30 7.28 7.19
CA ALA A 87 -4.63 8.02 6.13
C ALA A 87 -3.53 8.93 6.71
N ASN A 88 -2.42 9.08 5.95
CA ASN A 88 -1.29 9.95 6.28
C ASN A 88 -0.79 9.79 7.72
N ARG A 89 -0.48 8.55 8.12
CA ARG A 89 0.00 8.25 9.47
C ARG A 89 1.47 7.84 9.48
N PRO A 90 2.22 8.22 10.53
CA PRO A 90 3.59 7.76 10.69
C PRO A 90 3.61 6.25 11.00
N LEU A 91 4.56 5.56 10.40
CA LEU A 91 4.90 4.18 10.69
C LEU A 91 6.38 4.13 11.06
N LYS A 92 6.69 3.46 12.17
CA LYS A 92 8.04 3.38 12.71
C LYS A 92 8.25 2.02 13.35
N GLY A 93 9.41 1.42 13.08
CA GLY A 93 9.78 0.14 13.65
C GLY A 93 11.26 -0.17 13.46
N PHE A 94 11.62 -1.44 13.63
CA PHE A 94 12.97 -1.93 13.43
C PHE A 94 12.95 -3.12 12.49
N ILE A 95 13.82 -3.14 11.48
CA ILE A 95 14.05 -4.30 10.62
C ILE A 95 15.48 -4.77 10.88
N LYS A 96 15.66 -5.99 11.42
CA LYS A 96 16.98 -6.52 11.82
C LYS A 96 17.82 -5.48 12.60
N ASP A 97 17.21 -4.88 13.63
CA ASP A 97 17.79 -3.83 14.50
C ASP A 97 18.04 -2.46 13.85
N ILE A 98 17.74 -2.28 12.55
CA ILE A 98 17.80 -0.99 11.88
C ILE A 98 16.47 -0.27 12.06
N GLU A 99 16.52 0.91 12.68
CA GLU A 99 15.35 1.76 12.84
C GLU A 99 14.89 2.31 11.48
N THR A 100 13.64 2.03 11.12
CA THR A 100 13.01 2.50 9.90
C THR A 100 11.76 3.32 10.25
N ASN A 101 11.55 4.41 9.52
CA ASN A 101 10.39 5.28 9.74
C ASN A 101 9.99 6.03 8.47
N GLY A 102 8.71 6.36 8.39
CA GLY A 102 8.16 7.23 7.35
C GLY A 102 6.66 7.41 7.52
N GLU A 103 6.05 8.14 6.61
CA GLU A 103 4.60 8.30 6.54
C GLU A 103 4.05 7.37 5.47
N VAL A 104 2.91 6.73 5.76
CA VAL A 104 2.17 5.90 4.81
C VAL A 104 0.89 6.65 4.41
N ASP A 105 0.63 6.72 3.10
CA ASP A 105 -0.49 7.51 2.55
C ASP A 105 -1.83 6.91 3.02
N PHE A 106 -1.91 5.57 3.05
CA PHE A 106 -3.04 4.84 3.62
C PHE A 106 -2.61 3.50 4.24
N MET A 107 -3.21 3.11 5.36
CA MET A 107 -3.03 1.79 5.95
C MET A 107 -4.32 1.25 6.55
N ILE A 108 -4.47 -0.07 6.53
CA ILE A 108 -5.47 -0.77 7.35
C ILE A 108 -4.71 -1.34 8.55
N ALA A 109 -5.14 -1.05 9.77
CA ALA A 109 -4.46 -1.47 10.98
C ALA A 109 -5.43 -1.75 12.12
N SER A 110 -5.01 -2.51 13.13
CA SER A 110 -5.71 -2.57 14.41
C SER A 110 -5.59 -1.24 15.17
N GLY A 111 -6.48 -1.04 16.14
CA GLY A 111 -6.49 0.14 17.02
C GLY A 111 -7.76 0.98 16.90
N ASP A 112 -8.20 1.54 18.02
CA ASP A 112 -9.46 2.29 18.09
C ASP A 112 -9.31 3.76 17.67
N PHE A 113 -8.19 4.37 18.05
CA PHE A 113 -7.92 5.80 17.86
C PHE A 113 -6.66 6.04 17.03
N GLU A 114 -5.65 5.19 17.19
CA GLU A 114 -4.36 5.28 16.54
C GLU A 114 -3.96 3.88 16.03
N PRO A 115 -3.27 3.79 14.88
CA PRO A 115 -2.88 2.52 14.29
C PRO A 115 -1.87 1.79 15.18
N LYS A 116 -2.04 0.48 15.34
CA LYS A 116 -1.13 -0.39 16.13
C LYS A 116 -0.45 -1.44 15.26
N SER A 117 -1.21 -2.41 14.75
CA SER A 117 -0.69 -3.52 13.93
C SER A 117 -1.18 -3.35 12.48
N PRO A 118 -0.32 -2.90 11.55
CA PRO A 118 -0.73 -2.64 10.17
C PRO A 118 -0.86 -3.94 9.36
N TYR A 119 -1.98 -4.15 8.69
CA TYR A 119 -2.25 -5.31 7.82
C TYR A 119 -2.05 -5.02 6.34
N PHE A 120 -2.23 -3.75 5.95
CA PHE A 120 -2.10 -3.27 4.58
C PHE A 120 -1.46 -1.88 4.57
N CYS A 121 -0.57 -1.63 3.61
CA CYS A 121 0.04 -0.32 3.36
C CYS A 121 -0.19 0.07 1.90
N LEU A 122 -0.52 1.33 1.66
CA LEU A 122 -0.70 1.88 0.32
C LEU A 122 0.07 3.17 0.17
N HIS A 123 0.72 3.28 -0.98
CA HIS A 123 1.42 4.46 -1.43
C HIS A 123 0.96 4.92 -2.81
N GLU A 124 0.83 6.22 -2.99
CA GLU A 124 0.60 6.84 -4.29
C GLU A 124 1.86 7.55 -4.78
N TYR A 125 2.11 7.52 -6.08
CA TYR A 125 3.27 8.18 -6.69
C TYR A 125 2.95 9.14 -7.81
N LYS A 126 3.51 10.34 -7.65
CA LYS A 126 3.63 11.40 -8.64
C LYS A 126 4.79 11.14 -9.60
N LYS A 127 4.55 11.15 -10.90
CA LYS A 127 5.59 11.50 -11.88
C LYS A 127 5.34 12.91 -12.37
N GLU A 128 6.34 13.80 -12.30
CA GLU A 128 6.38 14.94 -13.23
C GLU A 128 7.73 15.64 -13.45
N LYS A 129 8.72 15.62 -12.53
CA LYS A 129 10.12 16.06 -12.80
C LYS A 129 11.05 15.74 -11.61
N ASN A 130 12.33 15.45 -11.91
CA ASN A 130 13.42 15.10 -10.98
C ASN A 130 13.12 13.91 -10.05
N ILE A 131 13.46 12.71 -10.53
CA ILE A 131 13.35 11.46 -9.77
C ILE A 131 14.55 11.38 -8.82
N ASP A 132 14.34 11.58 -7.53
CA ASP A 132 15.34 11.27 -6.49
C ASP A 132 14.98 10.01 -5.66
N ASN A 133 13.77 9.45 -5.80
CA ASN A 133 13.27 8.38 -4.93
C ASN A 133 12.85 7.11 -5.70
N ASP A 134 12.88 5.96 -5.01
CA ASP A 134 12.36 4.67 -5.46
C ASP A 134 11.00 4.36 -4.78
N PRO A 135 9.86 4.60 -5.43
CA PRO A 135 8.55 4.51 -4.78
C PRO A 135 8.18 3.08 -4.38
N LEU A 136 8.63 2.11 -5.17
CA LEU A 136 8.46 0.71 -4.82
C LEU A 136 9.35 0.35 -3.64
N GLY A 137 10.58 0.88 -3.59
CA GLY A 137 11.45 0.79 -2.41
C GLY A 137 10.80 1.38 -1.15
N GLN A 138 10.16 2.54 -1.27
CA GLN A 138 9.43 3.18 -0.18
C GLN A 138 8.28 2.30 0.34
N LEU A 139 7.46 1.72 -0.55
CA LEU A 139 6.39 0.81 -0.13
C LEU A 139 6.95 -0.48 0.50
N LEU A 140 8.00 -1.06 -0.07
CA LEU A 140 8.61 -2.28 0.45
C LEU A 140 9.15 -2.09 1.88
N VAL A 141 9.86 -0.99 2.15
CA VAL A 141 10.36 -0.73 3.51
C VAL A 141 9.22 -0.44 4.49
N ALA A 142 8.14 0.19 4.05
CA ALA A 142 6.94 0.37 4.87
C ALA A 142 6.30 -0.99 5.23
N MET A 143 6.12 -1.88 4.24
CA MET A 143 5.59 -3.23 4.44
C MET A 143 6.49 -4.07 5.36
N MET A 144 7.80 -4.05 5.18
CA MET A 144 8.74 -4.76 6.07
C MET A 144 8.69 -4.22 7.50
N THR A 145 8.54 -2.90 7.65
CA THR A 145 8.39 -2.27 8.97
C THR A 145 7.10 -2.73 9.64
N ALA A 146 5.98 -2.73 8.90
CA ALA A 146 4.69 -3.25 9.37
C ALA A 146 4.77 -4.74 9.73
N GLN A 147 5.42 -5.55 8.90
CA GLN A 147 5.61 -6.98 9.13
C GLN A 147 6.40 -7.24 10.41
N SER A 148 7.48 -6.47 10.62
CA SER A 148 8.27 -6.55 11.86
C SER A 148 7.46 -6.16 13.11
N ILE A 149 6.66 -5.08 13.04
CA ILE A 149 5.74 -4.67 14.13
C ILE A 149 4.75 -5.80 14.47
N ASN A 150 4.28 -6.53 13.45
CA ASN A 150 3.41 -7.68 13.60
C ASN A 150 4.15 -8.97 14.00
N LYS A 151 5.41 -8.88 14.43
CA LYS A 151 6.26 -10.03 14.80
C LYS A 151 6.42 -11.05 13.67
N ASN A 152 6.24 -10.59 12.44
CA ASN A 152 6.19 -11.36 11.22
C ASN A 152 5.08 -12.41 11.14
N GLU A 153 4.12 -12.45 12.07
CA GLU A 153 3.15 -13.56 12.24
C GLU A 153 2.19 -13.75 11.05
N PHE A 154 1.94 -12.70 10.28
CA PHE A 154 1.07 -12.75 9.11
C PHE A 154 1.63 -11.90 7.97
N PRO A 155 1.32 -12.24 6.70
CA PRO A 155 1.64 -11.38 5.57
C PRO A 155 1.03 -9.99 5.73
N VAL A 156 1.80 -8.97 5.36
CA VAL A 156 1.35 -7.60 5.15
C VAL A 156 1.20 -7.40 3.65
N TYR A 157 0.10 -6.76 3.27
CA TYR A 157 -0.22 -6.47 1.87
C TYR A 157 0.13 -5.04 1.53
N GLY A 158 0.46 -4.82 0.26
CA GLY A 158 0.91 -3.55 -0.27
C GLY A 158 0.14 -3.17 -1.53
N ALA A 159 -0.15 -1.88 -1.68
CA ALA A 159 -0.53 -1.35 -2.98
C ALA A 159 0.26 -0.09 -3.30
N TYR A 160 0.64 0.02 -4.57
CA TYR A 160 1.33 1.16 -5.12
C TYR A 160 0.55 1.68 -6.32
N ILE A 161 0.21 2.96 -6.31
CA ILE A 161 -0.61 3.59 -7.35
C ILE A 161 0.22 4.59 -8.14
N THR A 162 0.13 4.56 -9.47
CA THR A 162 0.70 5.59 -10.36
C THR A 162 -0.32 5.94 -11.44
N GLY A 163 -1.04 7.05 -11.24
CA GLY A 163 -2.16 7.43 -12.09
C GLY A 163 -3.22 6.33 -12.12
N ARG A 164 -3.40 5.73 -13.30
CA ARG A 164 -4.34 4.61 -13.50
C ARG A 164 -3.81 3.23 -13.13
N ASN A 165 -2.51 3.09 -12.88
CA ASN A 165 -1.88 1.79 -12.63
C ASN A 165 -1.88 1.47 -11.14
N TRP A 166 -2.32 0.26 -10.79
CA TRP A 166 -2.28 -0.29 -9.45
C TRP A 166 -1.36 -1.50 -9.46
N ILE A 167 -0.36 -1.49 -8.58
CA ILE A 167 0.59 -2.57 -8.39
C ILE A 167 0.39 -3.10 -6.98
N PHE A 168 0.10 -4.40 -6.86
CA PHE A 168 -0.13 -5.06 -5.58
C PHE A 168 1.09 -5.90 -5.20
N LEU A 169 1.42 -5.90 -3.91
CA LEU A 169 2.51 -6.66 -3.32
C LEU A 169 2.03 -7.39 -2.07
N ASP A 170 2.75 -8.42 -1.68
CA ASP A 170 2.61 -9.06 -0.39
C ASP A 170 3.98 -9.40 0.22
N SER A 171 4.02 -9.44 1.55
CA SER A 171 5.19 -9.86 2.32
C SER A 171 5.04 -11.33 2.70
N ASP A 172 5.29 -12.25 1.78
CA ASP A 172 5.46 -13.65 2.15
C ASP A 172 6.73 -13.81 3.03
N TRP A 173 6.71 -14.79 3.93
CA TRP A 173 7.72 -15.03 4.96
C TRP A 173 9.15 -15.28 4.42
N ASN A 174 9.29 -15.50 3.11
CA ASN A 174 10.55 -15.75 2.42
C ASN A 174 11.00 -14.59 1.50
N GLY A 175 10.35 -13.42 1.57
CA GLY A 175 10.66 -12.22 0.78
C GLY A 175 9.41 -11.47 0.28
N LEU A 176 9.55 -10.19 -0.08
CA LEU A 176 8.47 -9.41 -0.67
C LEU A 176 8.35 -9.69 -2.17
N LEU A 177 7.10 -9.78 -2.63
CA LEU A 177 6.73 -10.00 -4.02
C LEU A 177 6.49 -8.68 -4.74
N TYR A 178 6.99 -8.54 -5.98
CA TYR A 178 6.86 -7.34 -6.82
C TYR A 178 6.66 -7.63 -8.30
#